data_AF-A0A7J8QQP6-F1
#
_entry.id   AF-A0A7J8QQP6-F1
#
_cell.length_a   1.000
_cell.length_b   1.000
_cell.length_c   1.000
_cell.angle_alpha   90.00
_cell.angle_beta   90.00
_cell.angle_gamma   90.00
#
_symmetry.space_group_name_H-M   'P 1'
#
loop_
_entity.id
_entity.type
_entity.pdbx_description
1 polymer ?
#
loop_
_entity_poly.entity_id
_entity_poly.type
_entity_poly.pdbx_seq_one_letter_code
_entity_poly.pdbx_strand_id
1 'polypeptide(L)'
;MPISRIAVGSPAEAGQADALKAALAEFISVLIFVFAGEGSGMAFNKLTDDGSSTPAGLVAAALAHALALFVAVSVGANISGGHVNPAVTFGAFVGGHITLVRSILYWIAQLLGSVVACLLLKFSTGGM
;
A
#
# COMPACT_ATOMS: atom_id res chain seq x y z
N MET A 1 19.22 15.66 14.94
CA MET A 1 19.22 16.68 13.86
C MET A 1 17.89 17.40 13.90
N PRO A 2 17.82 18.74 13.83
CA PRO A 2 16.55 19.42 13.65
C PRO A 2 15.98 19.05 12.28
N ILE A 3 14.67 18.77 12.19
CA ILE A 3 13.95 18.59 10.92
C ILE A 3 14.07 19.91 10.16
N SER A 4 15.02 20.01 9.22
CA SER A 4 15.51 21.32 8.77
C SER A 4 14.77 21.93 7.58
N ARG A 5 13.81 21.21 6.95
CA ARG A 5 12.86 21.78 5.97
C ARG A 5 11.80 20.77 5.55
N ILE A 6 10.55 21.01 5.95
CA ILE A 6 9.38 20.41 5.29
C ILE A 6 9.22 21.12 3.93
N ALA A 7 9.21 20.35 2.83
CA ALA A 7 9.04 20.89 1.49
C ALA A 7 7.58 20.76 1.04
N VAL A 8 6.94 21.88 0.67
CA VAL A 8 5.57 21.84 0.14
C VAL A 8 5.55 21.26 -1.28
N GLY A 9 6.53 21.61 -2.11
CA GLY A 9 6.52 21.30 -3.55
C GLY A 9 5.77 22.35 -4.36
N SER A 10 5.65 22.13 -5.68
CA SER A 10 4.91 22.99 -6.61
C SER A 10 3.70 22.23 -7.14
N PRO A 11 2.53 22.86 -7.35
CA PRO A 11 1.39 22.20 -8.00
C PRO A 11 1.73 21.58 -9.37
N ALA A 12 2.71 22.14 -10.09
CA ALA A 12 3.18 21.59 -11.36
C ALA A 12 3.83 20.20 -11.22
N GLU A 13 4.34 19.86 -10.02
CA GLU A 13 4.90 18.53 -9.71
C GLU A 13 3.87 17.42 -9.98
N ALA A 14 2.58 17.68 -9.72
CA ALA A 14 1.56 16.67 -9.90
C ALA A 14 1.34 16.24 -11.37
N GLY A 15 1.75 17.08 -12.33
CA GLY A 15 1.71 16.77 -13.76
C GLY A 15 3.01 16.17 -14.30
N GLN A 16 4.06 16.05 -13.47
CA GLN A 16 5.35 15.54 -13.93
C GLN A 16 5.30 14.02 -14.14
N ALA A 17 5.94 13.56 -15.21
CA ALA A 17 5.89 12.16 -15.60
C ALA A 17 6.49 11.22 -14.54
N ASP A 18 7.52 11.65 -13.81
CA ASP A 18 8.10 10.88 -12.71
C ASP A 18 7.16 10.79 -11.50
N ALA A 19 6.47 11.88 -11.15
CA ALA A 19 5.49 11.89 -10.06
C ALA A 19 4.28 10.97 -10.38
N LEU A 20 3.82 11.01 -11.63
CA LEU A 20 2.73 10.13 -12.10
C LEU A 20 3.15 8.66 -12.14
N LYS A 21 4.38 8.36 -12.58
CA LYS A 21 4.95 7.00 -12.53
C LYS A 21 5.06 6.50 -11.10
N ALA A 22 5.52 7.34 -10.18
CA ALA A 22 5.62 7.01 -8.78
C ALA A 22 4.25 6.77 -8.13
N ALA A 23 3.25 7.61 -8.42
CA ALA A 23 1.89 7.40 -7.97
C ALA A 23 1.29 6.08 -8.51
N LEU A 24 1.51 5.77 -9.78
CA LEU A 24 1.07 4.48 -10.35
C LEU A 24 1.78 3.29 -9.69
N ALA A 25 3.07 3.41 -9.40
CA ALA A 25 3.81 2.38 -8.66
C ALA A 25 3.23 2.16 -7.26
N GLU A 26 2.94 3.22 -6.51
CA GLU A 26 2.27 3.12 -5.20
C GLU A 26 0.89 2.47 -5.29
N PHE A 27 0.09 2.82 -6.30
CA PHE A 27 -1.21 2.20 -6.54
C PHE A 27 -1.07 0.69 -6.76
N ILE A 28 -0.16 0.26 -7.65
CA ILE A 28 0.05 -1.17 -7.95
C ILE A 28 0.62 -1.91 -6.73
N SER A 29 1.58 -1.32 -6.02
CA SER A 29 2.18 -1.91 -4.83
C SER A 29 1.14 -2.11 -3.72
N VAL A 30 0.29 -1.11 -3.44
CA VAL A 30 -0.77 -1.28 -2.44
C VAL A 30 -1.82 -2.28 -2.90
N LEU A 31 -2.13 -2.31 -4.20
CA LEU A 31 -3.03 -3.33 -4.75
C LEU A 31 -2.51 -4.74 -4.46
N ILE A 32 -1.24 -5.02 -4.76
CA ILE A 32 -0.59 -6.32 -4.48
C ILE A 32 -0.63 -6.64 -2.98
N PHE A 33 -0.24 -5.68 -2.15
CA PHE A 33 -0.15 -5.85 -0.69
C PHE A 33 -1.52 -6.17 -0.08
N VAL A 34 -2.54 -5.36 -0.37
CA VAL A 34 -3.89 -5.50 0.19
C VAL A 34 -4.57 -6.74 -0.38
N PHE A 35 -4.43 -7.03 -1.67
CA PHE A 35 -5.05 -8.20 -2.28
C PHE A 35 -4.57 -9.50 -1.62
N ALA A 36 -3.26 -9.65 -1.41
CA ALA A 36 -2.70 -10.84 -0.77
C ALA A 36 -2.95 -10.86 0.75
N GLY A 37 -2.83 -9.72 1.42
CA GLY A 37 -3.05 -9.59 2.86
C GLY A 37 -4.48 -9.92 3.26
N GLU A 38 -5.45 -9.16 2.74
CA GLU A 38 -6.88 -9.36 3.05
C GLU A 38 -7.42 -10.67 2.46
N GLY A 39 -6.91 -11.06 1.28
CA GLY A 39 -7.22 -12.34 0.66
C GLY A 39 -6.86 -13.53 1.54
N SER A 40 -5.77 -13.44 2.33
CA SER A 40 -5.41 -14.50 3.27
C SER A 40 -6.42 -14.68 4.40
N GLY A 41 -7.02 -13.58 4.89
CA GLY A 41 -8.08 -13.62 5.90
C GLY A 41 -9.37 -14.25 5.35
N MET A 42 -9.79 -13.84 4.15
CA MET A 42 -10.93 -14.46 3.47
C MET A 42 -10.70 -15.95 3.17
N ALA A 43 -9.48 -16.33 2.76
CA ALA A 43 -9.13 -17.73 2.57
C ALA A 43 -9.22 -18.52 3.87
N PHE A 44 -8.75 -17.97 5.00
CA PHE A 44 -8.90 -18.60 6.31
C PHE A 44 -10.36 -18.81 6.68
N ASN A 45 -11.20 -17.77 6.56
CA ASN A 45 -12.63 -17.87 6.84
C ASN A 45 -13.28 -18.95 5.98
N LYS A 46 -12.95 -18.99 4.69
CA LYS A 46 -13.49 -19.99 3.76
C LYS A 46 -13.04 -21.43 4.07
N LEU A 47 -11.81 -21.62 4.51
CA LEU A 47 -11.26 -22.95 4.84
C LEU A 47 -11.75 -23.48 6.19
N THR A 48 -12.27 -22.60 7.04
CA THR A 48 -12.70 -22.94 8.41
C THR A 48 -14.19 -22.76 8.65
N ASP A 49 -14.97 -22.50 7.59
CA ASP A 49 -16.41 -22.20 7.64
C ASP A 49 -16.73 -21.10 8.68
N ASP A 50 -16.06 -19.95 8.54
CA ASP A 50 -16.17 -18.79 9.45
C ASP A 50 -15.83 -19.12 10.91
N GLY A 51 -14.91 -20.07 11.12
CA GLY A 51 -14.40 -20.44 12.43
C GLY A 51 -13.67 -19.32 13.16
N SER A 52 -13.54 -19.44 14.48
CA SER A 52 -12.80 -18.47 15.29
C SER A 52 -11.32 -18.40 14.88
N SER A 53 -10.71 -17.22 15.02
CA SER A 53 -9.27 -17.04 14.79
C SER A 53 -8.44 -18.03 15.61
N THR A 54 -7.50 -18.71 14.95
CA THR A 54 -6.58 -19.66 15.58
C THR A 54 -5.15 -19.15 15.50
N PRO A 55 -4.22 -19.66 16.35
CA PRO A 55 -2.80 -19.35 16.20
C PRO A 55 -2.24 -19.66 14.81
N ALA A 56 -2.69 -20.75 14.18
CA ALA A 56 -2.30 -21.09 12.82
C ALA A 56 -2.80 -20.06 11.79
N GLY A 57 -4.06 -19.62 11.91
CA GLY A 57 -4.63 -18.56 11.08
C GLY A 57 -3.89 -17.23 11.23
N LEU A 58 -3.51 -16.88 12.46
CA LEU A 58 -2.71 -15.68 12.73
C LEU A 58 -1.33 -15.74 12.07
N VAL A 59 -0.64 -16.88 12.15
CA VAL A 59 0.66 -17.08 11.48
C VAL A 59 0.52 -16.99 9.97
N ALA A 60 -0.52 -17.59 9.38
CA ALA A 60 -0.78 -17.52 7.96
C ALA A 60 -1.02 -16.07 7.49
N ALA A 61 -1.88 -15.32 8.20
CA ALA A 61 -2.14 -13.92 7.90
C ALA A 61 -0.88 -13.05 8.04
N ALA A 62 -0.09 -13.25 9.09
CA ALA A 62 1.15 -12.52 9.32
C ALA A 62 2.18 -12.76 8.21
N LEU A 63 2.38 -14.02 7.79
CA LEU A 63 3.29 -14.37 6.70
C LEU A 63 2.80 -13.82 5.36
N ALA A 64 1.50 -13.91 5.08
CA ALA A 64 0.92 -13.35 3.86
C ALA A 64 1.17 -11.84 3.76
N HIS A 65 0.89 -11.09 4.82
CA HIS A 65 1.16 -9.65 4.87
C HIS A 65 2.64 -9.32 4.75
N ALA A 66 3.51 -10.04 5.46
CA ALA A 66 4.95 -9.77 5.43
C ALA A 66 5.57 -10.01 4.05
N LEU A 67 5.25 -11.14 3.42
CA LEU A 67 5.76 -11.48 2.10
C LEU A 67 5.15 -10.58 1.01
N ALA A 68 3.86 -10.29 1.09
CA ALA A 68 3.20 -9.37 0.15
C ALA A 68 3.78 -7.96 0.25
N LEU A 69 4.00 -7.44 1.47
CA LEU A 69 4.63 -6.14 1.67
C LEU A 69 6.08 -6.14 1.18
N PHE A 70 6.85 -7.19 1.47
CA PHE A 70 8.21 -7.33 0.94
C PHE A 70 8.25 -7.22 -0.59
N VAL A 71 7.36 -7.93 -1.29
CA VAL A 71 7.27 -7.85 -2.75
C VAL A 71 6.81 -6.47 -3.19
N ALA A 72 5.74 -5.93 -2.60
CA ALA A 72 5.16 -4.63 -2.95
C ALA A 72 6.15 -3.48 -2.81
N VAL A 73 6.96 -3.48 -1.75
CA VAL A 73 8.05 -2.52 -1.55
C VAL A 73 9.14 -2.75 -2.60
N SER A 74 9.56 -4.00 -2.81
CA SER A 74 10.64 -4.34 -3.76
C SER A 74 10.35 -3.90 -5.19
N VAL A 75 9.12 -4.08 -5.67
CA VAL A 75 8.73 -3.68 -7.03
C VAL A 75 8.57 -2.16 -7.18
N GLY A 76 8.26 -1.45 -6.10
CA GLY A 76 8.10 0.01 -6.08
C GLY A 76 9.37 0.79 -5.72
N ALA A 77 10.38 0.14 -5.13
CA ALA A 77 11.52 0.79 -4.49
C ALA A 77 12.26 1.78 -5.40
N ASN A 78 12.56 1.36 -6.65
CA ASN A 78 13.31 2.19 -7.60
C ASN A 78 12.45 3.16 -8.41
N ILE A 79 11.14 3.24 -8.13
CA ILE A 79 10.20 4.11 -8.87
C ILE A 79 9.58 5.14 -7.92
N SER A 80 8.98 4.69 -6.82
CA SER A 80 8.32 5.55 -5.83
C SER A 80 9.05 5.62 -4.48
N GLY A 81 10.05 4.76 -4.26
CA GLY A 81 10.59 4.50 -2.92
C GLY A 81 9.82 3.40 -2.17
N GLY A 82 8.75 2.86 -2.75
CA GLY A 82 8.00 1.72 -2.21
C GLY A 82 7.44 2.00 -0.81
N HIS A 83 6.67 3.08 -0.64
CA HIS A 83 6.11 3.43 0.67
C HIS A 83 4.97 2.48 1.05
N VAL A 84 4.05 2.22 0.12
CA VAL A 84 2.94 1.26 0.22
C VAL A 84 2.02 1.49 1.44
N ASN A 85 2.13 2.66 2.08
CA ASN A 85 1.50 2.95 3.36
C ASN A 85 1.43 4.47 3.59
N PRO A 86 0.24 5.04 3.83
CA PRO A 86 0.09 6.46 4.12
C PRO A 86 0.90 6.96 5.33
N ALA A 87 1.06 6.14 6.37
CA ALA A 87 1.85 6.47 7.56
C ALA A 87 3.35 6.50 7.25
N VAL A 88 3.83 5.61 6.37
CA VAL A 88 5.23 5.63 5.90
C VAL A 88 5.47 6.88 5.05
N THR A 89 4.57 7.21 4.13
CA THR A 89 4.61 8.46 3.36
C THR A 89 4.60 9.69 4.26
N PHE A 90 3.76 9.69 5.30
CA PHE A 90 3.73 10.77 6.27
C PHE A 90 5.05 10.90 7.05
N GLY A 91 5.63 9.79 7.50
CA GLY A 91 6.93 9.78 8.16
C GLY A 91 8.05 10.31 7.25
N ALA A 92 8.07 9.89 5.98
CA ALA A 92 9.00 10.40 4.98
C ALA A 92 8.82 11.91 4.73
N PHE A 93 7.57 12.39 4.71
CA PHE A 93 7.25 13.81 4.55
C PHE A 93 7.76 14.64 5.72
N VAL A 94 7.44 14.23 6.95
CA VAL A 94 7.92 14.88 8.17
C VAL A 94 9.46 14.82 8.25
N GLY A 95 10.07 13.74 7.76
CA GLY A 95 11.52 13.60 7.64
C GLY A 95 12.16 14.46 6.53
N GLY A 96 11.38 15.13 5.68
CA GLY A 96 11.89 15.94 4.58
C GLY A 96 12.37 15.15 3.36
N HIS A 97 11.95 13.89 3.22
CA HIS A 97 12.35 12.99 2.13
C HIS A 97 11.41 13.05 0.91
N ILE A 98 10.25 13.68 1.03
CA ILE A 98 9.23 13.82 -0.02
C ILE A 98 8.49 15.14 0.17
N THR A 99 8.00 15.74 -0.93
CA THR A 99 7.21 16.98 -0.87
C THR A 99 5.78 16.71 -0.41
N LEU A 100 5.07 17.73 0.09
CA LEU A 100 3.65 17.61 0.44
C LEU A 100 2.80 17.25 -0.79
N VAL A 101 3.05 17.89 -1.94
CA VAL A 101 2.32 17.61 -3.19
C VAL A 101 2.46 16.14 -3.59
N ARG A 102 3.70 15.60 -3.58
CA ARG A 102 3.92 14.18 -3.91
C ARG A 102 3.35 13.24 -2.85
N SER A 103 3.39 13.64 -1.58
CA SER A 103 2.77 12.86 -0.48
C SER A 103 1.26 12.72 -0.67
N ILE A 104 0.57 13.78 -1.07
CA ILE A 104 -0.86 13.75 -1.39
C ILE A 104 -1.13 12.81 -2.57
N LEU A 105 -0.32 12.87 -3.63
CA LEU A 105 -0.45 11.93 -4.75
C LEU A 105 -0.28 10.47 -4.31
N TYR A 106 0.70 10.19 -3.45
CA TYR A 106 0.91 8.85 -2.90
C TYR A 106 -0.28 8.41 -2.08
N TRP A 107 -0.82 9.24 -1.19
CA TRP A 107 -2.00 8.88 -0.40
C TRP A 107 -3.21 8.56 -1.26
N ILE A 108 -3.48 9.37 -2.29
CA ILE A 108 -4.57 9.10 -3.23
C ILE A 108 -4.35 7.76 -3.93
N ALA A 109 -3.14 7.53 -4.48
CA ALA A 109 -2.80 6.28 -5.14
C ALA A 109 -2.92 5.05 -4.22
N GLN A 110 -2.40 5.16 -2.99
CA GLN A 110 -2.42 4.10 -1.98
C GLN A 110 -3.86 3.75 -1.59
N LEU A 111 -4.69 4.76 -1.29
CA LEU A 111 -6.10 4.54 -0.92
C LEU A 111 -6.90 3.94 -2.07
N LEU A 112 -6.69 4.43 -3.31
CA LEU A 112 -7.35 3.86 -4.49
C LEU A 112 -6.88 2.42 -4.75
N GLY A 113 -5.58 2.12 -4.60
CA GLY A 113 -5.04 0.78 -4.75
C GLY A 113 -5.66 -0.21 -3.77
N SER A 114 -5.84 0.22 -2.50
CA SER A 114 -6.52 -0.56 -1.47
C SER A 114 -8.00 -0.83 -1.81
N VAL A 115 -8.73 0.21 -2.22
CA VAL A 115 -10.14 0.07 -2.64
C VAL A 115 -10.28 -0.91 -3.81
N VAL A 116 -9.44 -0.76 -4.84
CA VAL A 116 -9.47 -1.64 -6.02
C VAL A 116 -9.12 -3.08 -5.64
N ALA A 117 -8.14 -3.31 -4.77
CA ALA A 117 -7.81 -4.65 -4.28
C ALA A 117 -9.02 -5.32 -3.60
N CYS A 118 -9.71 -4.61 -2.70
CA CYS A 118 -10.89 -5.14 -2.02
C CYS A 118 -12.05 -5.44 -3.00
N LEU A 119 -12.26 -4.59 -4.00
CA LEU A 119 -13.27 -4.82 -5.04
C LEU A 119 -12.93 -6.04 -5.91
N LEU A 120 -11.66 -6.20 -6.28
CA LEU A 120 -11.19 -7.36 -7.04
C LEU A 120 -11.30 -8.64 -6.22
N LEU A 121 -10.97 -8.60 -4.93
CA LEU A 121 -11.16 -9.72 -4.03
C LEU A 121 -12.62 -10.13 -4.01
N LYS A 122 -13.52 -9.20 -3.66
CA LYS A 122 -14.98 -9.44 -3.65
C LYS A 122 -15.49 -10.04 -4.95
N PHE A 123 -15.02 -9.54 -6.09
CA PHE A 123 -15.41 -10.08 -7.40
C PHE A 123 -14.87 -11.51 -7.59
N SER A 124 -13.59 -11.73 -7.35
CA SER A 124 -12.91 -13.02 -7.57
C SER A 124 -13.33 -14.12 -6.61
N THR A 125 -13.82 -13.76 -5.42
CA THR A 125 -14.32 -14.68 -4.40
C THR A 125 -15.80 -15.00 -4.55
N GLY A 126 -16.49 -14.44 -5.55
CA GLY A 126 -17.93 -14.65 -5.75
C GLY A 126 -18.80 -13.86 -4.77
N GLY A 127 -18.30 -12.75 -4.23
CA GLY A 127 -19.04 -11.86 -3.35
C GLY A 127 -19.00 -12.22 -1.86
N MET A 128 -18.07 -13.10 -1.46
CA MET A 128 -17.74 -13.34 -0.05
C MET A 128 -17.30 -12.05 0.66
#